data_AF-A0A839AEJ8-F1
#
_entry.id   AF-A0A839AEJ8-F1
#
_cell.length_a   1.000
_cell.length_b   1.000
_cell.length_c   1.000
_cell.angle_alpha   90.00
_cell.angle_beta   90.00
_cell.angle_gamma   90.00
#
_symmetry.space_group_name_H-M   'P 1'
#
loop_
_entity.id
_entity.type
_entity.pdbx_description
1 polymer ?
#
loop_
_entity_poly.entity_id
_entity_poly.type
_entity_poly.pdbx_seq_one_letter_code
_entity_poly.pdbx_strand_id
1 'polypeptide(L)'
;MSMIVGILAGVASKVGAELVGRVLGERFGEAGGRLAETVVSEIAGVLGVEPEELPSVNGADLEEAVETVEGRMPELIALWSRGLDGQFALLQAEQRQGIWQSGWRWGWMYLLGLMWTVRLLIVPVTDAIAGTDIGSRMDMGVMMTLTSWFVALYMGGHTLKNLGAQGVEAIKAMKGK
;
A
#
# COMPACT_ATOMS: atom_id res chain seq x y z
N MET A 1 -26.02 2.32 -4.39
CA MET A 1 -25.34 3.23 -3.43
C MET A 1 -25.78 4.70 -3.50
N SER A 2 -25.76 5.38 -4.67
CA SER A 2 -26.14 6.82 -4.72
C SER A 2 -27.58 7.11 -4.27
N MET A 3 -28.53 6.22 -4.59
CA MET A 3 -29.92 6.32 -4.15
C MET A 3 -30.10 6.12 -2.64
N ILE A 4 -29.42 5.12 -2.06
CA ILE A 4 -29.42 4.83 -0.61
C ILE A 4 -28.91 6.05 0.17
N VAL A 5 -27.81 6.64 -0.28
CA VAL A 5 -27.23 7.84 0.35
C VAL A 5 -28.18 9.04 0.27
N GLY A 6 -28.92 9.21 -0.83
CA GLY A 6 -29.93 10.26 -0.95
C GLY A 6 -31.11 10.07 0.02
N ILE A 7 -31.58 8.83 0.19
CA ILE A 7 -32.64 8.49 1.15
C ILE A 7 -32.16 8.78 2.58
N LEU A 8 -30.98 8.27 2.94
CA LEU A 8 -30.41 8.45 4.27
C LEU A 8 -30.09 9.92 4.59
N ALA A 9 -29.62 10.71 3.62
CA ALA A 9 -29.41 12.14 3.81
C ALA A 9 -30.73 12.90 4.07
N GLY A 10 -31.81 12.50 3.39
CA GLY A 10 -33.16 13.03 3.64
C GLY A 10 -33.68 12.67 5.04
N VAL A 11 -33.46 11.43 5.47
CA VAL A 11 -33.83 10.96 6.81
C VAL A 11 -32.99 11.65 7.89
N ALA A 12 -31.68 11.77 7.68
CA ALA A 12 -30.78 12.50 8.58
C ALA A 12 -31.20 13.96 8.76
N SER A 13 -31.62 14.62 7.68
CA SER A 13 -32.16 15.99 7.76
C SER A 13 -33.45 16.07 8.56
N LYS A 14 -34.30 15.03 8.50
CA LYS A 14 -35.58 14.97 9.22
C LYS A 14 -35.40 14.78 10.73
N VAL A 15 -34.45 13.93 11.14
CA VAL A 15 -34.17 13.65 12.57
C VAL A 15 -33.15 14.59 13.20
N GLY A 16 -32.57 15.51 12.41
CA GLY A 16 -31.55 16.44 12.89
C GLY A 16 -30.15 15.81 13.07
N ALA A 17 -29.87 14.71 12.37
CA ALA A 17 -28.57 14.05 12.37
C ALA A 17 -27.58 14.81 11.45
N GLU A 18 -26.99 15.87 11.99
CA GLU A 18 -26.17 16.82 11.25
C GLU A 18 -24.84 16.21 10.76
N LEU A 19 -24.17 15.39 11.56
CA LEU A 19 -22.89 14.78 11.20
C LEU A 19 -23.07 13.70 10.14
N VAL A 20 -24.05 12.82 10.30
CA VAL A 20 -24.43 11.83 9.28
C VAL A 20 -24.81 12.55 7.99
N GLY A 21 -25.66 13.59 8.07
CA GLY A 21 -26.07 14.39 6.92
C GLY A 21 -24.89 15.01 6.17
N ARG A 22 -23.93 15.62 6.88
CA ARG A 22 -22.72 16.21 6.28
C ARG A 22 -21.84 15.15 5.62
N VAL A 23 -21.58 14.03 6.27
CA VAL A 23 -20.74 12.95 5.70
C VAL A 23 -21.36 12.37 4.43
N LEU A 24 -22.67 12.17 4.41
CA LEU A 24 -23.40 11.66 3.26
C LEU A 24 -23.51 12.71 2.13
N GLY A 25 -23.60 14.00 2.47
CA GLY A 25 -23.71 15.11 1.53
C GLY A 25 -22.38 15.56 0.91
N GLU A 26 -21.30 15.60 1.68
CA GLU A 26 -19.97 16.10 1.29
C GLU A 26 -19.00 14.99 0.85
N ARG A 27 -19.53 13.82 0.43
CA ARG A 27 -18.78 12.62 0.03
C ARG A 27 -17.90 12.74 -1.22
N PHE A 28 -17.42 13.93 -1.55
CA PHE A 28 -16.59 14.19 -2.73
C PHE A 28 -15.18 13.60 -2.56
N GLY A 29 -14.72 12.84 -3.57
CA GLY A 29 -13.42 12.17 -3.59
C GLY A 29 -13.41 10.79 -2.91
N GLU A 30 -12.36 10.00 -3.16
CA GLU A 30 -12.25 8.61 -2.69
C GLU A 30 -12.23 8.49 -1.16
N ALA A 31 -11.64 9.46 -0.46
CA ALA A 31 -11.62 9.50 1.00
C ALA A 31 -13.01 9.80 1.60
N GLY A 32 -13.73 10.77 1.03
CA GLY A 32 -15.11 11.12 1.45
C GLY A 32 -16.10 9.99 1.15
N GLY A 33 -15.91 9.30 0.02
CA GLY A 33 -16.72 8.13 -0.34
C GLY A 33 -16.62 6.98 0.67
N ARG A 34 -15.40 6.65 1.14
CA ARG A 34 -15.19 5.56 2.11
C ARG A 34 -15.77 5.84 3.50
N LEU A 35 -15.70 7.09 3.96
CA LEU A 35 -16.33 7.46 5.22
C LEU A 35 -17.86 7.39 5.12
N ALA A 36 -18.44 7.86 4.01
CA ALA A 36 -19.87 7.73 3.75
C ALA A 36 -20.31 6.26 3.66
N GLU A 37 -19.52 5.40 3.03
CA GLU A 37 -19.77 3.95 2.99
C GLU A 37 -19.75 3.33 4.40
N THR A 38 -18.78 3.70 5.22
CA THR A 38 -18.70 3.26 6.62
C THR A 38 -19.95 3.66 7.41
N VAL A 39 -20.42 4.90 7.24
CA VAL A 39 -21.66 5.38 7.88
C VAL A 39 -22.89 4.59 7.41
N VAL A 40 -22.99 4.30 6.11
CA VAL A 40 -24.09 3.47 5.57
C VAL A 40 -24.05 2.06 6.16
N SER A 41 -22.86 1.45 6.26
CA SER A 41 -22.69 0.13 6.88
C SER A 41 -23.02 0.13 8.37
N GLU A 42 -22.67 1.18 9.11
CA GLU A 42 -23.05 1.30 10.53
C GLU A 42 -24.56 1.41 10.72
N ILE A 43 -25.26 2.16 9.86
CA ILE A 43 -26.73 2.28 9.88
C ILE A 43 -27.37 0.92 9.57
N ALA A 44 -26.88 0.21 8.55
CA ALA A 44 -27.33 -1.13 8.22
C ALA A 44 -27.07 -2.13 9.36
N GLY A 45 -25.92 -2.03 10.02
CA GLY A 45 -25.54 -2.86 11.16
C GLY A 45 -26.44 -2.67 12.39
N VAL A 46 -26.91 -1.45 12.66
CA VAL A 46 -27.90 -1.20 13.72
C VAL A 46 -29.23 -1.91 13.43
N LEU A 47 -29.63 -1.92 12.16
CA LEU A 47 -30.87 -2.54 11.68
C LEU A 47 -30.75 -4.05 11.45
N GLY A 48 -29.52 -4.60 11.47
CA GLY A 48 -29.26 -6.00 11.20
C GLY A 48 -29.54 -6.43 9.75
N VAL A 49 -29.52 -5.48 8.82
CA VAL A 49 -29.78 -5.70 7.39
C VAL A 49 -28.54 -5.43 6.55
N GLU A 50 -28.53 -5.89 5.32
CA GLU A 50 -27.51 -5.49 4.37
C GLU A 50 -27.72 -4.03 3.90
N PRO A 51 -26.67 -3.26 3.59
CA PRO A 51 -26.78 -1.87 3.11
C PRO A 51 -27.73 -1.68 1.92
N GLU A 52 -27.89 -2.73 1.11
CA GLU A 52 -28.73 -2.74 -0.09
C GLU A 52 -30.23 -2.85 0.24
N GLU A 53 -30.58 -3.36 1.42
CA GLU A 53 -31.94 -3.56 1.91
C GLU A 53 -32.47 -2.34 2.69
N LEU A 54 -31.60 -1.36 2.99
CA LEU A 54 -31.97 -0.10 3.65
C LEU A 54 -33.17 0.62 3.01
N PRO A 55 -33.33 0.68 1.66
CA PRO A 55 -34.50 1.34 1.06
C PRO A 55 -35.85 0.65 1.34
N SER A 56 -35.83 -0.63 1.74
CA SER A 56 -37.03 -1.42 2.06
C SER A 56 -37.38 -1.41 3.56
N VAL A 57 -36.53 -0.86 4.41
CA VAL A 57 -36.78 -0.75 5.85
C VAL A 57 -37.82 0.34 6.13
N ASN A 58 -38.59 0.17 7.21
CA ASN A 58 -39.59 1.16 7.64
C ASN A 58 -38.91 2.50 7.96
N GLY A 59 -39.57 3.61 7.60
CA GLY A 59 -39.04 4.95 7.85
C GLY A 59 -38.80 5.26 9.34
N ALA A 60 -39.63 4.77 10.26
CA ALA A 60 -39.45 5.00 11.69
C ALA A 60 -38.19 4.28 12.23
N ASP A 61 -37.98 3.04 11.81
CA ASP A 61 -36.78 2.26 12.20
C ASP A 61 -35.52 2.88 11.60
N LEU A 62 -35.60 3.38 10.35
CA LEU A 62 -34.49 4.08 9.69
C LEU A 62 -34.13 5.39 10.40
N GLU A 63 -35.13 6.12 10.89
CA GLU A 63 -34.96 7.36 11.66
C GLU A 63 -34.23 7.08 12.98
N GLU A 64 -34.66 6.07 13.73
CA GLU A 64 -34.02 5.64 14.98
C GLU A 64 -32.58 5.15 14.76
N ALA A 65 -32.34 4.40 13.68
CA ALA A 65 -31.01 3.92 13.33
C ALA A 65 -30.06 5.07 12.97
N VAL A 66 -30.54 6.06 12.23
CA VAL A 66 -29.77 7.26 11.89
C VAL A 66 -29.45 8.09 13.13
N GLU A 67 -30.40 8.28 14.06
CA GLU A 67 -30.17 8.96 15.33
C GLU A 67 -29.15 8.22 16.21
N THR A 68 -29.24 6.89 16.24
CA THR A 68 -28.28 6.04 16.96
C THR A 68 -26.86 6.16 16.40
N VAL A 69 -26.71 6.21 15.07
CA VAL A 69 -25.41 6.39 14.43
C VAL A 69 -24.90 7.82 14.63
N GLU A 70 -25.76 8.84 14.56
CA GLU A 70 -25.41 10.23 14.84
C GLU A 70 -24.75 10.37 16.22
N GLY A 71 -25.30 9.73 17.25
CA GLY A 71 -24.71 9.72 18.60
C GLY A 71 -23.30 9.11 18.65
N ARG A 72 -22.95 8.21 17.72
CA ARG A 72 -21.64 7.56 17.60
C ARG A 72 -20.71 8.23 16.59
N MET A 73 -21.20 9.21 15.82
CA MET A 73 -20.41 9.88 14.78
C MET A 73 -19.11 10.52 15.28
N PRO A 74 -19.04 11.19 16.46
CA PRO A 74 -17.78 11.75 16.94
C PRO A 74 -16.68 10.69 17.13
N GLU A 75 -17.06 9.50 17.61
CA GLU A 75 -16.13 8.39 17.81
C GLU A 75 -15.71 7.77 16.47
N LEU A 76 -16.67 7.59 15.53
CA LEU A 76 -16.38 7.10 14.19
C LEU A 76 -15.41 8.02 13.43
N ILE A 77 -15.62 9.34 13.51
CA ILE A 77 -14.74 10.34 12.90
C ILE A 77 -13.35 10.29 13.56
N ALA A 78 -13.27 10.18 14.88
CA ALA A 78 -11.99 10.07 15.59
C ALA A 78 -11.23 8.78 15.27
N LEU A 79 -11.93 7.66 15.09
CA LEU A 79 -11.33 6.40 14.64
C LEU A 79 -10.81 6.52 13.21
N TRP A 80 -11.62 7.11 12.32
CA TRP A 80 -11.24 7.37 10.94
C TRP A 80 -10.01 8.28 10.83
N SER A 81 -9.97 9.37 11.60
CA SER A 81 -8.83 10.30 11.60
C SER A 81 -7.54 9.62 12.06
N ARG A 82 -7.60 8.79 13.11
CA ARG A 82 -6.45 7.98 13.56
C ARG A 82 -5.98 7.01 12.48
N GLY A 83 -6.91 6.41 11.73
CA GLY A 83 -6.59 5.55 10.59
C GLY A 83 -5.88 6.30 9.45
N LEU A 84 -6.27 7.54 9.19
CA LEU A 84 -5.60 8.41 8.21
C LEU A 84 -4.19 8.80 8.68
N ASP A 85 -4.04 9.20 9.96
CA ASP A 85 -2.74 9.55 10.54
C ASP A 85 -1.75 8.38 10.45
N GLY A 86 -2.22 7.15 10.69
CA GLY A 86 -1.41 5.94 10.52
C GLY A 86 -0.92 5.74 9.07
N GLN A 87 -1.81 5.93 8.09
CA GLN A 87 -1.44 5.85 6.67
C GLN A 87 -0.42 6.93 6.30
N PHE A 88 -0.63 8.17 6.76
CA PHE A 88 0.32 9.26 6.52
C PHE A 88 1.66 9.04 7.21
N ALA A 89 1.67 8.50 8.44
CA ALA A 89 2.90 8.17 9.16
C ALA A 89 3.71 7.10 8.43
N LEU A 90 3.03 6.11 7.83
CA LEU A 90 3.67 5.05 7.05
C LEU A 90 4.26 5.61 5.75
N LEU A 91 3.52 6.44 5.02
CA LEU A 91 4.03 7.14 3.83
C LEU A 91 5.20 8.06 4.15
N GLN A 92 5.14 8.80 5.27
CA GLN A 92 6.26 9.63 5.72
C GLN A 92 7.46 8.78 6.14
N ALA A 93 7.24 7.62 6.76
CA ALA A 93 8.32 6.69 7.10
C ALA A 93 8.99 6.13 5.83
N GLU A 94 8.21 5.84 4.78
CA GLU A 94 8.73 5.45 3.47
C GLU A 94 9.51 6.59 2.80
N GLN A 95 9.00 7.83 2.85
CA GLN A 95 9.70 9.01 2.33
C GLN A 95 10.97 9.35 3.12
N ARG A 96 11.03 9.01 4.40
CA ARG A 96 12.22 9.13 5.25
C ARG A 96 13.29 8.07 4.96
N GLN A 97 13.03 7.09 4.08
CA GLN A 97 14.10 6.26 3.55
C GLN A 97 15.13 7.18 2.87
N GLY A 98 16.31 7.28 3.47
CA GLY A 98 17.30 8.28 3.11
C GLY A 98 17.70 8.22 1.64
N ILE A 99 18.12 9.38 1.12
CA ILE A 99 18.64 9.55 -0.24
C ILE A 99 19.77 8.55 -0.52
N TRP A 100 20.52 8.12 0.51
CA TRP A 100 21.55 7.10 0.40
C TRP A 100 21.02 5.73 0.00
N GLN A 101 19.97 5.23 0.67
CA GLN A 101 19.38 3.92 0.38
C GLN A 101 18.73 3.91 -1.01
N SER A 102 18.00 4.97 -1.33
CA SER A 102 17.39 5.15 -2.65
C SER A 102 18.46 5.30 -3.73
N GLY A 103 19.43 6.19 -3.54
CA GLY A 103 20.53 6.44 -4.48
C GLY A 103 21.39 5.20 -4.76
N TRP A 104 21.64 4.37 -3.74
CA TRP A 104 22.30 3.08 -3.92
C TRP A 104 21.49 2.13 -4.82
N ARG A 105 20.18 1.98 -4.58
CA ARG A 105 19.30 1.13 -5.39
C ARG A 105 19.28 1.56 -6.85
N TRP A 106 19.01 2.84 -7.09
CA TRP A 106 18.95 3.41 -8.43
C TRP A 106 20.33 3.34 -9.11
N GLY A 107 21.40 3.70 -8.38
CA GLY A 107 22.77 3.67 -8.87
C GLY A 107 23.19 2.29 -9.38
N TRP A 108 22.95 1.23 -8.60
CA TRP A 108 23.28 -0.13 -9.04
C TRP A 108 22.38 -0.65 -10.15
N MET A 109 21.09 -0.31 -10.13
CA MET A 109 20.17 -0.74 -11.19
C MET A 109 20.59 -0.17 -12.55
N TYR A 110 20.95 1.12 -12.60
CA TYR A 110 21.43 1.75 -13.82
C TYR A 110 22.85 1.32 -14.20
N LEU A 111 23.74 1.12 -13.22
CA LEU A 111 25.10 0.62 -13.48
C LEU A 111 25.05 -0.78 -14.11
N LEU A 112 24.27 -1.71 -13.53
CA LEU A 112 24.09 -3.04 -14.08
C LEU A 112 23.42 -2.96 -15.46
N GLY A 113 22.37 -2.16 -15.60
CA GLY A 113 21.72 -1.93 -16.90
C GLY A 113 22.72 -1.48 -17.97
N LEU A 114 23.57 -0.50 -17.66
CA LEU A 114 24.62 -0.03 -18.55
C LEU A 114 25.63 -1.14 -18.88
N MET A 115 26.11 -1.90 -17.90
CA MET A 115 27.05 -3.00 -18.13
C MET A 115 26.45 -4.06 -19.07
N TRP A 116 25.19 -4.42 -18.86
CA TRP A 116 24.44 -5.35 -19.71
C TRP A 116 24.23 -4.79 -21.12
N THR A 117 23.87 -3.51 -21.26
CA THR A 117 23.75 -2.85 -22.56
C THR A 117 25.09 -2.81 -23.31
N VAL A 118 26.18 -2.45 -22.64
CA VAL A 118 27.52 -2.47 -23.25
C VAL A 118 27.86 -3.87 -23.75
N ARG A 119 27.67 -4.89 -22.92
CA ARG A 119 28.03 -6.27 -23.23
C ARG A 119 27.18 -6.91 -24.34
N LEU A 120 25.88 -6.65 -24.35
CA LEU A 120 24.93 -7.32 -25.26
C LEU A 120 24.64 -6.54 -26.53
N LEU A 121 24.78 -5.22 -26.50
CA LEU A 121 24.44 -4.35 -27.64
C LEU A 121 25.68 -3.69 -28.23
N ILE A 122 26.48 -2.99 -27.42
CA ILE A 122 27.58 -2.17 -27.94
C ILE A 122 28.75 -3.03 -28.41
N VAL A 123 29.15 -4.01 -27.61
CA VAL A 123 30.34 -4.85 -27.90
C VAL A 123 30.14 -5.71 -29.14
N PRO A 124 29.02 -6.43 -29.35
CA PRO A 124 28.81 -7.19 -30.58
C PRO A 124 28.81 -6.32 -31.84
N VAL A 125 28.25 -5.10 -31.77
CA VAL A 125 28.29 -4.14 -32.88
C VAL A 125 29.72 -3.66 -33.13
N THR A 126 30.48 -3.39 -32.08
CA THR A 126 31.88 -2.95 -32.18
C THR A 126 32.76 -4.06 -32.75
N ASP A 127 32.62 -5.29 -32.28
CA ASP A 127 33.35 -6.46 -32.78
C ASP A 127 33.01 -6.72 -34.25
N ALA A 128 31.75 -6.56 -34.66
CA ALA A 128 31.32 -6.71 -36.05
C ALA A 128 31.89 -5.63 -36.99
N ILE A 129 32.01 -4.38 -36.53
CA ILE A 129 32.51 -3.26 -37.34
C ILE A 129 34.04 -3.22 -37.38
N ALA A 130 34.68 -3.41 -36.23
CA ALA A 130 36.13 -3.24 -36.07
C ALA A 130 36.92 -4.55 -36.18
N GLY A 131 36.24 -5.69 -36.32
CA GLY A 131 36.88 -7.02 -36.34
C GLY A 131 37.59 -7.35 -35.02
N THR A 132 37.16 -6.72 -33.92
CA THR A 132 37.72 -6.96 -32.59
C THR A 132 37.10 -8.22 -31.97
N ASP A 133 37.75 -8.72 -30.92
CA ASP A 133 37.28 -9.87 -30.14
C ASP A 133 37.14 -9.47 -28.66
N ILE A 134 36.45 -8.35 -28.43
CA ILE A 134 36.26 -7.79 -27.08
C ILE A 134 35.21 -8.61 -26.33
N GLY A 135 34.17 -9.07 -27.03
CA GLY A 135 33.08 -9.86 -26.46
C GLY A 135 33.52 -11.18 -25.85
N SER A 136 34.53 -11.86 -26.41
CA SER A 136 35.06 -13.12 -25.88
C SER A 136 35.81 -12.95 -24.56
N ARG A 137 36.39 -11.75 -24.33
CA ARG A 137 37.18 -11.42 -23.14
C ARG A 137 36.33 -10.93 -21.97
N MET A 138 35.07 -10.59 -22.23
CA MET A 138 34.14 -10.17 -21.19
C MET A 138 33.47 -11.38 -20.54
N ASP A 139 33.88 -11.68 -19.30
CA ASP A 139 33.36 -12.80 -18.52
C ASP A 139 31.89 -12.60 -18.13
N MET A 140 31.04 -13.45 -18.69
CA MET A 140 29.61 -13.48 -18.43
C MET A 140 29.27 -13.96 -17.01
N GLY A 141 30.07 -14.87 -16.47
CA GLY A 141 29.91 -15.44 -15.14
C GLY A 141 30.08 -14.38 -14.06
N VAL A 142 31.04 -13.47 -14.20
CA VAL A 142 31.23 -12.35 -13.28
C VAL A 142 30.02 -11.40 -13.30
N MET A 143 29.49 -11.05 -14.49
CA MET A 143 28.30 -10.20 -14.60
C MET A 143 27.04 -10.84 -14.02
N MET A 144 26.84 -12.13 -14.29
CA MET A 144 25.73 -12.91 -13.72
C MET A 144 25.84 -13.01 -12.19
N THR A 145 27.04 -13.24 -11.68
CA THR A 145 27.31 -13.30 -10.24
C THR A 145 27.02 -11.96 -9.58
N LEU A 146 27.52 -10.86 -10.14
CA LEU A 146 27.28 -9.51 -9.62
C LEU A 146 25.80 -9.13 -9.63
N THR A 147 25.09 -9.45 -10.72
CA THR A 147 23.65 -9.22 -10.85
C THR A 147 22.87 -10.05 -9.82
N SER A 148 23.26 -11.31 -9.63
CA SER A 148 22.64 -12.20 -8.64
C SER A 148 22.84 -11.69 -7.22
N TRP A 149 24.05 -11.20 -6.89
CA TRP A 149 24.32 -10.57 -5.59
C TRP A 149 23.48 -9.31 -5.38
N PHE A 150 23.36 -8.46 -6.39
CA PHE A 150 22.50 -7.28 -6.32
C PHE A 150 21.04 -7.65 -6.05
N VAL A 151 20.48 -8.60 -6.81
CA VAL A 151 19.10 -9.08 -6.61
C VAL A 151 18.94 -9.71 -5.21
N ALA A 152 19.89 -10.52 -4.76
CA ALA A 152 19.84 -11.15 -3.44
C ALA A 152 19.88 -10.13 -2.29
N LEU A 153 20.72 -9.09 -2.39
CA LEU A 153 20.83 -8.05 -1.37
C LEU A 153 19.63 -7.09 -1.37
N TYR A 154 19.09 -6.81 -2.56
CA TYR A 154 18.03 -5.83 -2.74
C TYR A 154 16.63 -6.42 -2.55
N MET A 155 16.31 -7.53 -3.20
CA MET A 155 15.01 -8.22 -3.11
C MET A 155 14.96 -9.25 -1.98
N GLY A 156 16.11 -9.77 -1.56
CA GLY A 156 16.22 -10.85 -0.57
C GLY A 156 16.65 -10.41 0.83
N GLY A 157 16.54 -9.13 1.20
CA GLY A 157 17.05 -8.60 2.47
C GLY A 157 16.58 -9.35 3.73
N HIS A 158 15.33 -9.82 3.76
CA HIS A 158 14.81 -10.67 4.85
C HIS A 158 15.35 -12.10 4.79
N THR A 159 15.53 -12.67 3.60
CA THR A 159 16.08 -14.01 3.39
C THR A 159 17.56 -14.08 3.79
N LEU A 160 18.36 -13.08 3.41
CA LEU A 160 19.77 -13.01 3.78
C LEU A 160 19.95 -12.80 5.28
N LYS A 161 19.09 -11.98 5.90
CA LYS A 161 19.09 -11.76 7.36
C LYS A 161 18.72 -13.03 8.12
N ASN A 162 17.75 -13.79 7.64
CA ASN A 162 17.35 -15.06 8.24
C ASN A 162 18.43 -16.14 8.09
N LEU A 163 19.08 -16.24 6.93
CA LEU A 163 20.21 -17.15 6.72
C LEU A 163 21.42 -16.77 7.59
N GLY A 164 21.69 -15.48 7.75
CA GLY A 164 22.74 -14.98 8.66
C GLY A 164 22.45 -15.32 10.13
N ALA A 165 21.20 -15.13 10.57
CA ALA A 165 20.77 -15.48 11.92
C ALA A 165 20.91 -16.99 12.19
N GLN A 166 20.44 -17.83 11.27
CA GLN A 166 20.56 -19.29 11.35
C GLN A 166 22.03 -19.75 11.34
N GLY A 167 22.90 -19.11 10.54
CA GLY A 167 24.33 -19.40 10.53
C GLY A 167 25.02 -19.08 11.86
N VAL A 168 24.66 -17.97 12.50
CA VAL A 168 25.19 -17.59 13.82
C VAL A 168 24.72 -18.56 14.91
N GLU A 169 23.45 -18.99 14.88
CA GLU A 169 22.93 -20.00 15.80
C GLU A 169 23.62 -21.35 15.61
N ALA A 170 23.84 -21.78 14.37
CA ALA A 170 24.56 -23.01 14.06
C ALA A 170 26.01 -22.98 14.58
N ILE A 171 26.71 -21.85 14.43
CA ILE A 171 28.08 -21.68 14.96
C ILE A 171 28.10 -21.69 16.49
N LYS A 172 27.12 -21.06 17.15
CA LYS A 172 26.99 -21.12 18.62
C LYS A 172 26.70 -22.53 19.11
N ALA A 173 25.84 -23.28 18.41
CA ALA A 173 25.56 -24.67 18.71
C ALA A 173 26.79 -25.58 18.53
N MET A 174 27.67 -25.27 17.57
CA MET A 174 28.94 -25.99 17.38
C MET A 174 30.02 -25.60 18.39
N LYS A 175 30.09 -24.35 18.86
CA LYS A 175 31.04 -23.89 19.89
C LYS A 175 30.60 -24.18 21.34
N GLY A 176 29.35 -24.57 21.54
CA GLY A 176 28.78 -24.96 22.84
C GLY A 176 28.91 -26.46 23.17
N LYS A 177 29.65 -27.21 22.33
CA LYS A 177 30.18 -28.55 22.63
C LYS A 177 31.69 -28.47 22.74
#